data_AF-A0AAN7E8I4-F1
#
_entry.id   AF-A0AAN7E8I4-F1
#
_cell.length_a   1.000
_cell.length_b   1.000
_cell.length_c   1.000
_cell.angle_alpha   90.00
_cell.angle_beta   90.00
_cell.angle_gamma   90.00
#
_symmetry.space_group_name_H-M   'P 1'
#
loop_
_entity.id
_entity.type
_entity.pdbx_description
1 polymer ?
#
loop_
_entity_poly.entity_id
_entity_poly.type
_entity_poly.pdbx_seq_one_letter_code
_entity_poly.pdbx_strand_id
1 'polypeptide(L)'
;MQFSKVIYYQLKFGLEKDHIDTSGAPTGVSALLDDSWLSVDSFLYHLCKDFFSLMLDASSVDGHLLLWMRKLKELLENNLGWEFQLNSVVNGIYFEEDDEFAPIVEMLDDPSCN
;
A
#
# COMPACT_ATOMS: atom_id res chain seq x y z
N MET A 1 -10.50 -3.20 -13.88
CA MET A 1 -9.54 -3.95 -13.04
C MET A 1 -10.26 -4.62 -11.87
N GLN A 2 -10.07 -5.93 -11.66
CA GLN A 2 -10.72 -6.69 -10.58
C GLN A 2 -9.96 -6.65 -9.25
N PHE A 3 -8.66 -6.32 -9.27
CA PHE A 3 -7.77 -6.35 -8.10
C PHE A 3 -8.24 -5.45 -6.94
N SER A 4 -8.50 -4.17 -7.17
CA SER A 4 -8.94 -3.22 -6.12
C SER A 4 -10.25 -3.64 -5.46
N LYS A 5 -11.15 -4.26 -6.22
CA LYS A 5 -12.42 -4.80 -5.71
C LYS A 5 -12.20 -6.00 -4.80
N VAL A 6 -11.31 -6.93 -5.19
CA VAL A 6 -10.97 -8.11 -4.37
C VAL A 6 -10.35 -7.67 -3.05
N ILE A 7 -9.35 -6.79 -3.10
CA ILE A 7 -8.69 -6.24 -1.91
C ILE A 7 -9.69 -5.52 -1.00
N TYR A 8 -10.56 -4.68 -1.56
CA TYR A 8 -11.62 -4.01 -0.81
C TYR A 8 -12.51 -5.00 -0.05
N TYR A 9 -13.00 -6.06 -0.70
CA TYR A 9 -13.90 -7.00 -0.04
C TYR A 9 -13.18 -7.89 0.98
N GLN A 10 -11.93 -8.29 0.70
CA GLN A 10 -11.12 -9.06 1.65
C GLN A 10 -10.84 -8.25 2.91
N LEU A 11 -10.40 -7.01 2.77
CA LEU A 11 -10.13 -6.11 3.90
C LEU A 11 -11.42 -5.74 4.63
N LYS A 12 -12.49 -5.45 3.90
CA LYS A 12 -13.80 -5.17 4.52
C LYS A 12 -14.24 -6.31 5.42
N PHE A 13 -14.20 -7.53 4.90
CA PHE A 13 -14.63 -8.69 5.66
C PHE A 13 -13.68 -9.01 6.83
N GLY A 14 -12.36 -8.81 6.64
CA GLY A 14 -11.37 -8.98 7.70
C GLY A 14 -11.57 -8.00 8.86
N LEU A 15 -11.75 -6.71 8.55
CA LEU A 15 -11.86 -5.64 9.54
C LEU A 15 -13.25 -5.56 10.21
N GLU A 16 -14.33 -5.85 9.48
CA GLU A 16 -15.69 -5.85 10.03
C GLU A 16 -15.89 -6.98 11.06
N LYS A 17 -15.12 -8.07 10.94
CA LYS A 17 -15.20 -9.19 11.87
C LYS A 17 -14.62 -8.85 13.25
N ASP A 18 -13.59 -8.03 13.34
CA ASP A 18 -13.04 -7.57 14.63
C ASP A 18 -14.02 -6.65 15.39
N HIS A 19 -14.88 -5.91 14.68
CA HIS A 19 -15.88 -5.03 15.31
C HIS A 19 -17.04 -5.82 15.97
N ILE A 20 -17.41 -6.98 15.42
CA ILE A 20 -18.56 -7.78 15.89
C ILE A 20 -18.21 -8.65 17.10
N ASP A 21 -16.94 -9.05 17.27
CA ASP A 21 -16.50 -9.94 18.34
C ASP A 21 -16.36 -9.27 19.73
N THR A 22 -16.88 -8.03 19.89
CA THR A 22 -17.06 -7.38 21.21
C THR A 22 -18.00 -8.16 22.15
N SER A 23 -18.71 -9.18 21.66
CA SER A 23 -19.48 -10.12 22.49
C SER A 23 -18.92 -11.56 22.48
N GLY A 24 -17.74 -11.76 23.09
CA GLY A 24 -17.53 -12.95 23.93
C GLY A 24 -17.09 -14.27 23.28
N ALA A 25 -16.31 -14.28 22.20
CA ALA A 25 -15.55 -15.47 21.81
C ALA A 25 -14.21 -15.09 21.16
N PRO A 26 -13.06 -15.52 21.73
CA PRO A 26 -11.78 -15.26 21.09
C PRO A 26 -11.53 -16.30 20.00
N THR A 27 -10.76 -15.92 18.99
CA THR A 27 -9.97 -16.85 18.14
C THR A 27 -10.67 -17.39 16.90
N GLY A 28 -10.74 -16.57 15.84
CA GLY A 28 -11.04 -17.11 14.51
C GLY A 28 -10.45 -16.33 13.33
N VAL A 29 -10.39 -15.00 13.37
CA VAL A 29 -9.85 -14.19 12.25
C VAL A 29 -8.86 -13.10 12.68
N SER A 30 -8.83 -12.70 13.95
CA SER A 30 -7.70 -11.93 14.51
C SER A 30 -6.34 -12.67 14.36
N ALA A 31 -6.34 -13.99 14.11
CA ALA A 31 -5.13 -14.75 13.76
C ALA A 31 -4.71 -14.65 12.28
N LEU A 32 -5.49 -14.01 11.40
CA LEU A 32 -5.24 -13.95 9.95
C LEU A 32 -4.53 -12.65 9.52
N LEU A 33 -4.71 -11.57 10.27
CA LEU A 33 -4.03 -10.29 10.05
C LEU A 33 -3.28 -9.97 11.34
N ASP A 34 -2.00 -10.33 11.36
CA ASP A 34 -1.09 -9.87 12.42
C ASP A 34 -1.05 -8.34 12.42
N ASP A 35 -1.03 -7.70 13.58
CA ASP A 35 -1.07 -6.22 13.70
C ASP A 35 0.09 -5.56 12.93
N SER A 36 1.19 -6.30 12.70
CA SER A 36 2.31 -5.89 11.84
C SER A 36 1.91 -5.63 10.38
N TRP A 37 0.92 -6.34 9.85
CA TRP A 37 0.40 -6.17 8.48
C TRP A 37 -0.46 -4.91 8.34
N LEU A 38 -1.03 -4.40 9.44
CA LEU A 38 -1.87 -3.21 9.48
C LEU A 38 -1.13 -1.98 10.05
N SER A 39 0.16 -2.13 10.33
CA SER A 39 1.05 -1.05 10.71
C SER A 39 1.22 -0.04 9.58
N VAL A 40 1.53 1.21 9.94
CA VAL A 40 1.89 2.28 8.99
C VAL A 40 3.22 2.04 8.28
N ASP A 41 4.02 1.06 8.73
CA ASP A 41 5.24 0.60 8.05
C ASP A 41 5.04 -0.74 7.33
N SER A 42 3.78 -1.17 7.17
CA SER A 42 3.49 -2.43 6.49
C SER A 42 3.60 -2.29 4.98
N PHE A 43 3.88 -3.41 4.32
CA PHE A 43 3.75 -3.52 2.87
C PHE A 43 2.39 -3.04 2.36
N LEU A 44 1.30 -3.31 3.11
CA LEU A 44 -0.04 -2.90 2.72
C LEU A 44 -0.20 -1.38 2.72
N TYR A 45 0.35 -0.69 3.72
CA TYR A 45 0.33 0.78 3.77
C TYR A 45 1.08 1.37 2.58
N HIS A 46 2.32 0.93 2.34
CA HIS A 46 3.16 1.42 1.24
C HIS A 46 2.54 1.11 -0.13
N LEU A 47 2.04 -0.11 -0.34
CA LEU A 47 1.31 -0.49 -1.55
C LEU A 47 0.11 0.44 -1.81
N CYS A 48 -0.69 0.71 -0.78
CA CYS A 48 -1.88 1.55 -0.92
C CYS A 48 -1.51 3.01 -1.16
N LYS A 49 -0.48 3.53 -0.47
CA LYS A 49 0.05 4.88 -0.65
C LYS A 49 0.52 5.10 -2.09
N ASP A 50 1.38 4.22 -2.59
CA ASP A 50 1.93 4.34 -3.94
C ASP A 50 0.87 4.14 -5.02
N PHE A 51 -0.06 3.19 -4.80
CA PHE A 51 -1.18 2.98 -5.70
C PHE A 51 -2.09 4.21 -5.78
N PHE A 52 -2.40 4.86 -4.66
CA PHE A 52 -3.22 6.07 -4.66
C PHE A 52 -2.51 7.25 -5.33
N SER A 53 -1.20 7.42 -5.11
CA SER A 53 -0.39 8.43 -5.80
C SER A 53 -0.35 8.21 -7.31
N LEU A 54 -0.03 6.99 -7.76
CA LEU A 54 0.01 6.62 -9.19
C LEU A 54 -1.31 6.92 -9.90
N MET A 55 -2.41 6.68 -9.20
CA MET A 55 -3.76 6.88 -9.72
C MET A 55 -4.15 8.36 -9.85
N LEU A 56 -3.54 9.25 -9.07
CA LEU A 56 -3.70 10.70 -9.22
C LEU A 56 -2.90 11.22 -10.43
N ASP A 57 -1.70 10.68 -10.63
CA ASP A 57 -0.81 11.09 -11.73
C ASP A 57 -1.26 10.54 -13.10
N ALA A 58 -2.07 9.48 -13.10
CA ALA A 58 -2.59 8.89 -14.33
C ALA A 58 -3.70 9.76 -14.95
N SER A 59 -3.41 10.40 -16.09
CA SER A 59 -4.34 11.27 -16.84
C SER A 59 -5.59 10.58 -17.39
N SER A 60 -5.63 9.25 -17.47
CA SER A 60 -6.72 8.49 -18.11
C SER A 60 -7.09 7.26 -17.29
N VAL A 61 -7.73 7.50 -16.14
CA VAL A 61 -8.20 6.42 -15.27
C VAL A 61 -9.70 6.17 -15.48
N ASP A 62 -10.07 4.90 -15.59
CA ASP A 62 -11.47 4.43 -15.59
C ASP A 62 -12.22 4.92 -14.34
N GLY A 63 -13.37 5.59 -14.52
CA GLY A 63 -14.18 6.11 -13.43
C GLY A 63 -14.66 5.03 -12.45
N HIS A 64 -14.83 3.79 -12.91
CA HIS A 64 -15.13 2.68 -12.02
C HIS A 64 -13.92 2.33 -11.13
N LEU A 65 -12.70 2.40 -11.66
CA LEU A 65 -11.49 2.19 -10.88
C LEU A 65 -11.30 3.30 -9.82
N LEU A 66 -11.53 4.57 -10.18
CA LEU A 66 -11.52 5.68 -9.23
C LEU A 66 -12.53 5.48 -8.10
N LEU A 67 -13.73 4.99 -8.42
CA LEU A 67 -14.76 4.71 -7.41
C LEU A 67 -14.29 3.63 -6.41
N TRP A 68 -13.72 2.54 -6.90
CA TRP A 68 -13.20 1.48 -6.02
C TRP A 68 -11.99 1.93 -5.20
N MET A 69 -11.13 2.75 -5.79
CA MET A 69 -10.00 3.34 -5.08
C MET A 69 -10.47 4.25 -3.93
N ARG A 70 -11.45 5.13 -4.18
CA ARG A 70 -12.03 5.97 -3.11
C ARG A 70 -12.65 5.13 -1.99
N LYS A 71 -13.40 4.09 -2.33
CA LYS A 71 -13.97 3.16 -1.34
C LYS A 71 -12.92 2.41 -0.54
N LEU A 72 -11.82 2.00 -1.18
CA LEU A 72 -10.70 1.33 -0.52
C LEU A 72 -9.98 2.28 0.43
N LYS A 73 -9.71 3.51 -0.01
CA LYS A 73 -9.12 4.56 0.84
C LYS A 73 -9.98 4.82 2.07
N GLU A 74 -11.26 5.14 1.89
CA GLU A 74 -12.19 5.39 3.00
C GLU A 74 -12.25 4.22 3.98
N LEU A 75 -12.19 2.98 3.48
CA LEU A 75 -12.18 1.81 4.34
C LEU A 75 -10.92 1.73 5.22
N LEU A 76 -9.75 1.97 4.64
CA LEU A 76 -8.47 1.95 5.36
C LEU A 76 -8.38 3.09 6.38
N GLU A 77 -8.76 4.31 5.99
CA GLU A 77 -8.70 5.47 6.89
C GLU A 77 -9.67 5.32 8.08
N ASN A 78 -10.90 4.82 7.83
CA ASN A 78 -11.91 4.67 8.89
C ASN A 78 -11.62 3.52 9.87
N ASN A 79 -11.00 2.43 9.42
CA ASN A 79 -10.78 1.25 10.25
C ASN A 79 -9.38 1.21 10.87
N LEU A 80 -8.36 1.72 10.19
CA LEU A 80 -6.96 1.66 10.64
C LEU A 80 -6.43 3.01 11.12
N GLY A 81 -7.17 4.10 10.92
CA GLY A 81 -6.71 5.45 11.24
C GLY A 81 -5.56 5.92 10.35
N TRP A 82 -5.34 5.27 9.21
CA TRP A 82 -4.33 5.69 8.23
C TRP A 82 -4.74 7.04 7.61
N GLU A 83 -3.75 7.84 7.23
CA GLU A 83 -3.98 9.09 6.51
C GLU A 83 -3.20 9.06 5.19
N PHE A 84 -3.93 9.09 4.07
CA PHE A 84 -3.32 9.20 2.75
C PHE A 84 -3.52 10.63 2.22
N GLN A 85 -2.44 11.41 2.22
CA GLN A 85 -2.45 12.78 1.70
C GLN A 85 -2.55 12.77 0.17
N LEU A 86 -3.77 12.81 -0.37
CA LEU A 86 -4.01 12.91 -1.81
C LEU A 86 -3.70 14.31 -2.39
N ASN A 87 -3.58 15.34 -1.53
CA ASN A 87 -3.53 16.75 -1.96
C ASN A 87 -2.27 17.49 -1.47
N SER A 88 -1.08 16.88 -1.59
CA SER A 88 0.20 17.60 -1.36
C SER A 88 1.22 17.40 -2.48
N VAL A 89 0.79 17.00 -3.69
CA VAL A 89 1.65 16.89 -4.88
C VAL A 89 1.21 17.92 -5.94
N VAL A 90 1.03 19.16 -5.51
CA VAL A 90 1.17 20.31 -6.44
C VAL A 90 2.51 21.02 -6.20
N ASN A 91 3.25 20.68 -5.14
CA ASN A 91 4.51 21.38 -4.89
C ASN A 91 5.49 20.52 -4.09
N GLY A 92 6.39 19.82 -4.76
CA GLY A 92 7.55 19.24 -4.08
C GLY A 92 8.09 17.98 -4.72
N ILE A 93 8.85 18.15 -5.80
CA ILE A 93 10.19 17.57 -5.98
C ILE A 93 10.29 16.06 -5.69
N TYR A 94 10.44 15.28 -6.75
CA TYR A 94 11.10 13.97 -6.80
C TYR A 94 12.01 13.72 -5.57
N PHE A 95 11.57 12.85 -4.66
CA PHE A 95 12.50 12.23 -3.73
C PHE A 95 13.17 11.08 -4.49
N GLU A 96 14.31 11.41 -5.09
CA GLU A 96 15.34 10.45 -5.48
C GLU A 96 15.97 9.91 -4.19
N GLU A 97 15.41 8.85 -3.61
CA GLU A 97 16.08 8.04 -2.58
C GLU A 97 15.83 6.56 -2.88
N ASP A 98 16.27 6.09 -4.06
CA ASP A 98 16.46 4.64 -4.25
C ASP A 98 17.42 4.33 -5.41
N ASP A 99 18.65 4.82 -5.29
CA ASP A 99 19.79 4.29 -6.07
C ASP A 99 20.44 3.09 -5.33
N GLU A 100 19.69 2.42 -4.44
CA GLU A 100 20.13 1.25 -3.67
C GLU A 100 20.32 0.01 -4.56
N PHE A 101 19.72 0.00 -5.76
CA PHE A 101 19.77 -1.13 -6.70
C PHE A 101 20.74 -0.93 -7.89
N ALA A 102 21.63 0.07 -7.84
CA ALA A 102 22.64 0.24 -8.87
C ALA A 102 23.63 -0.96 -8.87
N PRO A 103 23.79 -1.69 -9.98
CA PRO A 103 24.70 -2.82 -10.02
C PRO A 103 26.14 -2.36 -9.80
N ILE A 104 26.83 -2.96 -8.84
CA ILE A 104 28.25 -2.72 -8.58
C ILE A 104 29.05 -3.18 -9.80
N VAL A 105 29.76 -2.25 -10.45
CA VAL A 105 30.66 -2.58 -11.55
C VAL A 105 31.95 -3.14 -10.96
N GLU A 106 32.12 -4.46 -11.01
CA GLU A 106 33.42 -5.09 -10.72
C GLU A 106 34.38 -4.82 -11.88
N MET A 107 35.43 -4.02 -11.63
CA MET A 107 36.55 -3.95 -12.55
C MET A 107 37.32 -5.27 -12.42
N LEU A 108 37.28 -6.11 -13.45
CA LEU A 108 38.23 -7.20 -13.57
C LEU A 108 39.62 -6.56 -13.64
N ASP A 109 40.47 -6.85 -12.66
CA ASP A 109 41.86 -6.41 -12.67
C ASP A 109 42.47 -6.82 -14.02
N ASP A 110 42.84 -5.82 -14.82
CA ASP A 110 43.66 -6.04 -16.00
C ASP A 110 44.90 -6.82 -15.55
N PRO A 111 45.24 -7.97 -16.19
CA PRO A 111 46.49 -8.63 -15.90
C PRO A 111 47.64 -7.72 -16.37
N SER A 112 48.11 -6.87 -15.46
CA SER A 112 49.39 -6.20 -15.60
C SER A 112 50.51 -7.20 -15.29
N CYS A 113 51.50 -7.24 -16.18
CA CYS A 113 52.77 -7.97 -16.16
C CYS A 113 52.70 -9.43 -16.65
N ASN A 114 53.47 -9.88 -17.66
CA ASN A 114 54.67 -9.37 -18.32
C ASN A 114 54.71 -9.77 -19.80
#